data_AF-Q8I6Q0-F1
#
_entry.id   AF-Q8I6Q0-F1
#
_cell.length_a   1.000
_cell.length_b   1.000
_cell.length_c   1.000
_cell.angle_alpha   90.00
_cell.angle_beta   90.00
_cell.angle_gamma   90.00
#
_symmetry.space_group_name_H-M   'P 1'
#
loop_
_entity.id
_entity.type
_entity.pdbx_description
1 polymer ?
#
loop_
_entity_poly.entity_id
_entity_poly.type
_entity_poly.pdbx_seq_one_letter_code
_entity_poly.pdbx_strand_id
1 'polypeptide(L)'
;MITVAVLLSFLAHLMVEASPSWKALDPEQTLNAFKHCLDHHLPSGSDRETYKSLWLAWKMEPNDSITHCYLRCALTGLQIYDPQENAFKSERIPVQYHAYKNVSRAQQNEVTEYQQALAAANPKTGSCVDVYNAYLPVHNRFFKVCSQLYHGIIRPLRVPQ
;
A
#
# COMPACT_ATOMS: atom_id res chain seq x y z
N MET A 1 41.98 16.02 -33.32
CA MET A 1 40.70 16.69 -32.97
C MET A 1 39.46 15.77 -33.01
N ILE A 2 39.61 14.43 -32.98
CA ILE A 2 38.45 13.50 -32.98
C ILE A 2 38.34 12.74 -31.65
N THR A 3 39.43 12.64 -30.90
CA THR A 3 39.50 11.85 -29.65
C THR A 3 38.83 12.52 -28.44
N VAL A 4 38.78 13.86 -28.38
CA VAL A 4 38.21 14.59 -27.23
C VAL A 4 36.68 14.63 -27.28
N ALA A 5 36.07 14.64 -28.47
CA ALA A 5 34.62 14.71 -28.62
C ALA A 5 33.91 13.40 -28.23
N VAL A 6 34.57 12.24 -28.42
CA VAL A 6 33.98 10.94 -28.08
C VAL A 6 33.94 10.71 -26.57
N LEU A 7 34.96 11.15 -25.82
CA LEU A 7 35.00 10.99 -24.35
C LEU A 7 33.93 11.83 -23.62
N LEU A 8 33.59 13.01 -24.13
CA LEU A 8 32.54 13.87 -23.54
C LEU A 8 31.13 13.27 -23.72
N SER A 9 30.89 12.54 -24.81
CA SER A 9 29.61 11.86 -25.06
C SER A 9 29.36 10.69 -24.11
N PHE A 10 30.41 10.00 -23.64
CA PHE A 10 30.28 8.91 -22.66
C PHE A 10 29.99 9.40 -21.24
N LEU A 11 30.49 10.57 -20.85
CA LEU A 11 30.22 11.18 -19.54
C LEU A 11 28.80 11.74 -19.41
N ALA A 12 28.18 12.17 -20.52
CA ALA A 12 26.79 12.66 -20.52
C ALA A 12 25.72 11.57 -20.35
N HIS A 13 26.07 10.29 -20.54
CA HIS A 13 25.13 9.16 -20.39
C HIS A 13 25.16 8.51 -19.01
N LEU A 14 26.01 8.98 -18.09
CA LEU A 14 26.19 8.40 -16.75
C LEU A 14 25.34 9.09 -15.66
N MET A 15 24.56 10.11 -16.02
CA MET A 15 23.56 10.70 -15.13
C MET A 15 22.17 10.13 -15.44
N VAL A 16 22.02 8.80 -15.32
CA VAL A 16 20.71 8.25 -14.96
C VAL A 16 20.51 8.68 -13.51
N GLU A 17 19.79 9.77 -13.29
CA GLU A 17 19.23 10.08 -11.98
C GLU A 17 18.39 8.86 -11.57
N ALA A 18 18.97 8.00 -10.74
CA ALA A 18 18.22 6.92 -10.13
C ALA A 18 17.13 7.59 -9.28
N SER A 19 15.88 7.53 -9.77
CA SER A 19 14.72 7.98 -9.02
C SER A 19 14.85 7.45 -7.58
N PRO A 20 14.69 8.29 -6.55
CA PRO A 20 14.89 7.85 -5.18
C PRO A 20 14.03 6.62 -4.93
N SER A 21 14.67 5.53 -4.47
CA SER A 21 13.98 4.29 -4.13
C SER A 21 12.87 4.58 -3.12
N TRP A 22 11.69 4.00 -3.34
CA TRP A 22 10.55 4.16 -2.43
C TRP A 22 10.94 3.84 -0.98
N LYS A 23 10.46 4.66 -0.04
CA LYS A 23 10.72 4.51 1.41
C LYS A 23 9.50 3.91 2.10
N ALA A 24 9.77 2.93 2.97
CA ALA A 24 8.76 2.32 3.83
C ALA A 24 8.01 3.36 4.68
N LEU A 25 6.72 3.13 4.90
CA LEU A 25 5.86 3.97 5.72
C LEU A 25 6.02 3.62 7.20
N ASP A 26 6.24 4.64 8.01
CA ASP A 26 6.22 4.49 9.46
C ASP A 26 4.78 4.42 10.02
N PRO A 27 4.61 4.11 11.31
CA PRO A 27 3.29 4.01 11.92
C PRO A 27 2.45 5.29 11.85
N GLU A 28 3.07 6.48 11.93
CA GLU A 28 2.36 7.76 11.87
C GLU A 28 1.82 8.00 10.45
N GLN A 29 2.67 7.79 9.44
CA GLN A 29 2.29 7.92 8.04
C GLN A 29 1.16 6.97 7.68
N THR A 30 1.22 5.74 8.19
CA THR A 30 0.21 4.71 7.96
C THR A 30 -1.11 5.03 8.66
N LEU A 31 -1.05 5.47 9.91
CA LEU A 31 -2.23 5.92 10.66
C LEU A 31 -2.90 7.11 9.97
N ASN A 32 -2.11 8.07 9.50
CA ASN A 32 -2.61 9.24 8.79
C ASN A 32 -3.31 8.83 7.48
N ALA A 33 -2.77 7.87 6.73
CA ALA A 33 -3.41 7.34 5.53
C ALA A 33 -4.81 6.75 5.83
N PHE A 34 -4.94 5.89 6.85
CA PHE A 34 -6.24 5.34 7.23
C PHE A 34 -7.21 6.39 7.74
N LYS A 35 -6.74 7.29 8.61
CA LYS A 35 -7.56 8.38 9.17
C LYS A 35 -8.09 9.28 8.06
N HIS A 36 -7.23 9.69 7.13
CA HIS A 36 -7.61 10.52 6.00
C HIS A 36 -8.74 9.88 5.18
N CYS A 37 -8.62 8.59 4.85
CA CYS A 37 -9.64 7.88 4.07
C CYS A 37 -10.95 7.66 4.84
N LEU A 38 -10.88 7.41 6.15
CA LEU A 38 -12.06 7.41 7.02
C LEU A 38 -12.77 8.77 7.00
N ASP A 39 -12.02 9.86 7.19
CA ASP A 39 -12.60 11.21 7.25
C ASP A 39 -13.28 11.62 5.92
N HIS A 40 -12.78 11.13 4.77
CA HIS A 40 -13.32 11.47 3.45
C HIS A 40 -14.43 10.55 2.94
N HIS A 41 -14.39 9.26 3.26
CA HIS A 41 -15.31 8.28 2.67
C HIS A 41 -16.35 7.74 3.65
N LEU A 42 -16.17 7.92 4.96
CA LEU A 42 -17.14 7.43 5.92
C LEU A 42 -18.44 8.26 5.81
N PRO A 43 -19.61 7.62 5.56
CA PRO A 43 -20.84 8.35 5.38
C PRO A 43 -21.25 9.10 6.64
N SER A 44 -22.09 10.12 6.45
CA SER A 44 -22.79 10.81 7.55
C SER A 44 -24.11 10.09 7.84
N GLY A 45 -24.64 10.25 9.06
CA GLY A 45 -25.94 9.69 9.44
C GLY A 45 -25.89 8.28 10.02
N SER A 46 -27.00 7.55 9.91
CA SER A 46 -27.24 6.27 10.60
C SER A 46 -26.24 5.17 10.23
N ASP A 47 -25.75 5.17 9.00
CA ASP A 47 -24.93 4.06 8.49
C ASP A 47 -23.46 4.18 8.89
N ARG A 48 -23.04 5.37 9.38
CA ARG A 48 -21.65 5.71 9.71
C ARG A 48 -20.96 4.65 10.56
N GLU A 49 -21.60 4.23 11.66
CA GLU A 49 -20.97 3.29 12.59
C GLU A 49 -20.90 1.86 12.01
N THR A 50 -21.83 1.49 11.12
CA THR A 50 -21.78 0.20 10.42
C THR A 50 -20.52 0.12 9.54
N TYR A 51 -20.32 1.07 8.64
CA TYR A 51 -19.13 1.12 7.77
C TYR A 51 -17.84 1.19 8.60
N LYS A 52 -17.80 2.07 9.60
CA LYS A 52 -16.62 2.25 10.47
C LYS A 52 -16.25 0.95 11.17
N SER A 53 -17.22 0.22 11.71
CA SER A 53 -16.97 -1.05 12.40
C SER A 53 -16.40 -2.12 11.47
N LEU A 54 -16.94 -2.23 10.24
CA LEU A 54 -16.47 -3.17 9.23
C LEU A 54 -15.04 -2.83 8.78
N TRP A 55 -14.79 -1.56 8.45
CA TRP A 55 -13.49 -1.13 7.94
C TRP A 55 -12.39 -1.20 9.00
N LEU A 56 -12.67 -0.82 10.26
CA LEU A 56 -11.73 -0.98 11.37
C LEU A 56 -11.46 -2.45 11.72
N ALA A 57 -12.42 -3.34 11.44
CA ALA A 57 -12.24 -4.78 11.50
C ALA A 57 -11.57 -5.38 10.26
N TRP A 58 -11.04 -4.54 9.36
CA TRP A 58 -10.42 -4.94 8.09
C TRP A 58 -11.36 -5.73 7.17
N LYS A 59 -12.67 -5.53 7.28
CA LYS A 59 -13.67 -6.08 6.36
C LYS A 59 -14.01 -5.03 5.31
N MET A 60 -13.67 -5.31 4.05
CA MET A 60 -13.95 -4.41 2.93
C MET A 60 -15.39 -4.62 2.46
N GLU A 61 -16.33 -4.30 3.35
CA GLU A 61 -17.77 -4.46 3.19
C GLU A 61 -18.49 -3.18 3.63
N PRO A 62 -19.72 -2.93 3.15
CA PRO A 62 -20.45 -3.65 2.08
C PRO A 62 -19.81 -3.49 0.69
N ASN A 63 -20.16 -4.38 -0.26
CA ASN A 63 -19.68 -4.31 -1.63
C ASN A 63 -20.45 -3.24 -2.43
N ASP A 64 -20.12 -1.97 -2.19
CA ASP A 64 -20.71 -0.82 -2.86
C ASP A 64 -19.70 0.29 -3.15
N SER A 65 -20.15 1.33 -3.84
CA SER A 65 -19.30 2.45 -4.27
C SER A 65 -18.60 3.18 -3.12
N ILE A 66 -19.17 3.19 -1.91
CA ILE A 66 -18.59 3.87 -0.75
C ILE A 66 -17.35 3.09 -0.30
N THR A 67 -17.51 1.78 -0.07
CA THR A 67 -16.39 0.90 0.31
C THR A 67 -15.36 0.79 -0.80
N HIS A 68 -15.78 0.75 -2.08
CA HIS A 68 -14.87 0.72 -3.22
C HIS A 68 -13.92 1.90 -3.20
N CYS A 69 -14.44 3.11 -3.00
CA CYS A 69 -13.62 4.32 -2.98
C CYS A 69 -12.82 4.46 -1.68
N TYR A 70 -13.35 4.02 -0.54
CA TYR A 70 -12.58 3.91 0.70
C TYR A 70 -11.34 3.02 0.52
N LEU A 71 -11.51 1.81 -0.03
CA LEU A 71 -10.40 0.88 -0.25
C LEU A 71 -9.37 1.46 -1.24
N ARG A 72 -9.81 2.05 -2.34
CA ARG A 72 -8.90 2.73 -3.28
C ARG A 72 -8.13 3.86 -2.60
N CYS A 73 -8.77 4.67 -1.77
CA CYS A 73 -8.11 5.70 -0.99
C CYS A 73 -7.05 5.10 -0.05
N ALA A 74 -7.40 4.07 0.71
CA ALA A 74 -6.48 3.44 1.66
C ALA A 74 -5.25 2.86 0.93
N LEU A 75 -5.45 2.15 -0.19
CA LEU A 75 -4.35 1.61 -1.00
C LEU A 75 -3.46 2.70 -1.60
N THR A 76 -4.03 3.85 -1.95
CA THR A 76 -3.28 5.02 -2.42
C THR A 76 -2.46 5.64 -1.30
N GLY A 77 -3.07 5.85 -0.12
CA GLY A 77 -2.38 6.42 1.04
C GLY A 77 -1.26 5.53 1.57
N LEU A 78 -1.45 4.20 1.54
CA LEU A 78 -0.42 3.21 1.84
C LEU A 78 0.61 3.04 0.72
N GLN A 79 0.40 3.71 -0.41
CA GLN A 79 1.25 3.65 -1.59
C GLN A 79 1.38 2.22 -2.15
N ILE A 80 0.37 1.37 -1.91
CA ILE A 80 0.21 0.03 -2.50
C ILE A 80 -0.32 0.14 -3.92
N TYR A 81 -1.22 1.10 -4.16
CA TYR A 81 -1.70 1.48 -5.48
C TYR A 81 -1.19 2.87 -5.82
N ASP A 82 -0.64 3.04 -7.02
CA ASP A 82 -0.20 4.31 -7.56
C ASP A 82 -1.22 4.80 -8.60
N PRO A 83 -1.99 5.87 -8.33
CA PRO A 83 -2.98 6.38 -9.26
C PRO A 83 -2.38 7.10 -10.47
N GLN A 84 -1.12 7.54 -10.41
CA GLN A 84 -0.45 8.20 -11.55
C GLN A 84 -0.01 7.16 -12.58
N GLU A 85 0.53 6.04 -12.12
CA GLU A 85 0.91 4.92 -12.97
C GLU A 85 -0.26 3.95 -13.26
N ASN A 86 -1.39 4.12 -12.55
CA ASN A 86 -2.49 3.16 -12.52
C ASN A 86 -1.99 1.72 -12.29
N ALA A 87 -1.19 1.52 -11.25
CA ALA A 87 -0.50 0.25 -11.01
C ALA A 87 -0.48 -0.12 -9.53
N PHE A 88 -0.58 -1.42 -9.23
CA PHE A 88 -0.23 -1.94 -7.92
C PHE A 88 1.29 -2.10 -7.82
N LYS A 89 1.88 -1.54 -6.77
CA LYS A 89 3.32 -1.43 -6.59
C LYS A 89 3.83 -2.57 -5.71
N SER A 90 3.70 -3.78 -6.24
CA SER A 90 4.06 -5.03 -5.54
C SER A 90 5.50 -5.04 -5.01
N GLU A 91 6.43 -4.39 -5.71
CA GLU A 91 7.83 -4.23 -5.32
C GLU A 91 8.02 -3.47 -4.01
N ARG A 92 7.03 -2.68 -3.56
CA ARG A 92 7.08 -1.94 -2.29
C ARG A 92 6.82 -2.83 -1.07
N ILE A 93 6.14 -3.97 -1.24
CA ILE A 93 5.81 -4.92 -0.17
C ILE A 93 7.07 -5.44 0.58
N PRO A 94 8.10 -5.99 -0.10
CA PRO A 94 9.32 -6.41 0.57
C PRO A 94 10.10 -5.25 1.21
N VAL A 95 10.04 -4.04 0.64
CA VAL A 95 10.68 -2.85 1.21
C VAL A 95 10.03 -2.47 2.56
N GLN A 96 8.68 -2.47 2.62
CA GLN A 96 7.94 -2.26 3.87
C GLN A 96 8.30 -3.32 4.91
N TYR A 97 8.36 -4.58 4.50
CA TYR A 97 8.75 -5.68 5.38
C TYR A 97 10.17 -5.48 5.94
N HIS A 98 11.16 -5.24 5.09
CA HIS A 98 12.56 -5.17 5.54
C HIS A 98 12.84 -4.01 6.49
N ALA A 99 12.13 -2.88 6.35
CA ALA A 99 12.23 -1.75 7.27
C ALA A 99 11.77 -2.09 8.70
N TYR A 100 10.79 -2.99 8.85
CA TYR A 100 10.12 -3.27 10.13
C TYR A 100 10.06 -4.75 10.53
N LYS A 101 10.83 -5.63 9.87
CA LYS A 101 10.77 -7.10 10.07
C LYS A 101 10.96 -7.55 11.52
N ASN A 102 11.74 -6.78 12.29
CA ASN A 102 12.01 -7.09 13.69
C ASN A 102 10.81 -6.82 14.62
N VAL A 103 9.79 -6.07 14.16
CA VAL A 103 8.62 -5.68 14.95
C VAL A 103 7.27 -6.09 14.35
N SER A 104 7.20 -6.31 13.03
CA SER A 104 5.96 -6.64 12.32
C SER A 104 5.40 -8.03 12.68
N ARG A 105 6.29 -9.01 12.92
CA ARG A 105 5.99 -10.46 13.07
C ARG A 105 5.46 -11.13 11.81
N ALA A 106 5.53 -10.47 10.66
CA ALA A 106 5.21 -11.07 9.37
C ALA A 106 6.29 -12.10 8.99
N GLN A 107 5.90 -13.21 8.38
CA GLN A 107 6.84 -14.22 7.91
C GLN A 107 7.26 -13.91 6.47
N GLN A 108 8.54 -14.12 6.15
CA GLN A 108 9.10 -13.80 4.82
C GLN A 108 8.36 -14.53 3.69
N ASN A 109 7.96 -15.79 3.89
CA ASN A 109 7.22 -16.55 2.89
C ASN A 109 5.83 -15.94 2.62
N GLU A 110 5.10 -15.54 3.66
CA GLU A 110 3.80 -14.90 3.53
C GLU A 110 3.91 -13.53 2.84
N VAL A 111 4.98 -12.78 3.11
CA VAL A 111 5.30 -11.50 2.44
C VAL A 111 5.55 -11.71 0.95
N THR A 112 6.33 -12.74 0.58
CA THR A 112 6.59 -13.09 -0.82
C THR A 112 5.30 -13.50 -1.54
N GLU A 113 4.45 -14.32 -0.91
CA GLU A 113 3.16 -14.70 -1.48
C GLU A 113 2.23 -13.48 -1.66
N TYR A 114 2.21 -12.56 -0.70
CA TYR A 114 1.43 -11.33 -0.80
C TYR A 114 1.93 -10.45 -1.96
N GLN A 115 3.25 -10.28 -2.10
CA GLN A 115 3.86 -9.57 -3.23
C GLN A 115 3.43 -10.19 -4.56
N GLN A 116 3.53 -11.52 -4.71
CA GLN A 116 3.16 -12.22 -5.94
C GLN A 116 1.68 -12.07 -6.29
N ALA A 117 0.79 -12.20 -5.30
CA ALA A 117 -0.63 -12.02 -5.50
C ALA A 117 -0.98 -10.59 -5.92
N LEU A 118 -0.31 -9.59 -5.32
CA LEU A 118 -0.49 -8.19 -5.68
C LEU A 118 0.06 -7.89 -7.08
N ALA A 119 1.19 -8.48 -7.47
CA ALA A 119 1.77 -8.34 -8.81
C ALA A 119 0.86 -8.89 -9.92
N ALA A 120 0.05 -9.91 -9.61
CA ALA A 120 -0.91 -10.50 -10.54
C ALA A 120 -2.23 -9.72 -10.62
N ALA A 121 -2.50 -8.79 -9.70
CA ALA A 121 -3.72 -7.99 -9.70
C ALA A 121 -3.67 -6.90 -10.79
N ASN A 122 -4.77 -6.71 -11.50
CA ASN A 122 -4.88 -5.73 -12.57
C ASN A 122 -5.94 -4.66 -12.23
N PRO A 123 -5.57 -3.39 -12.00
CA PRO A 123 -6.50 -2.32 -11.63
C PRO A 123 -7.37 -1.84 -12.80
N LYS A 124 -7.23 -2.39 -14.02
CA LYS A 124 -7.97 -2.03 -15.23
C LYS A 124 -7.96 -0.51 -15.46
N THR A 125 -9.12 0.15 -15.31
CA THR A 125 -9.25 1.60 -15.54
C THR A 125 -8.73 2.44 -14.36
N GLY A 126 -8.46 1.82 -13.22
CA GLY A 126 -8.10 2.53 -11.98
C GLY A 126 -9.30 3.14 -11.24
N SER A 127 -10.52 2.89 -11.70
CA SER A 127 -11.75 3.27 -11.00
C SER A 127 -11.85 2.61 -9.62
N CYS A 128 -12.63 3.19 -8.70
CA CYS A 128 -12.82 2.62 -7.36
C CYS A 128 -13.24 1.14 -7.41
N VAL A 129 -14.21 0.80 -8.27
CA VAL A 129 -14.73 -0.55 -8.40
C VAL A 129 -13.71 -1.51 -9.01
N ASP A 130 -12.92 -1.07 -9.99
CA ASP A 130 -11.90 -1.92 -10.60
C ASP A 130 -10.74 -2.21 -9.63
N VAL A 131 -10.26 -1.19 -8.92
CA VAL A 131 -9.24 -1.36 -7.87
C VAL A 131 -9.76 -2.26 -6.76
N TYR A 132 -11.00 -2.06 -6.32
CA TYR A 132 -11.65 -2.92 -5.33
C TYR A 132 -11.74 -4.37 -5.80
N ASN A 133 -12.26 -4.61 -7.01
CA ASN A 133 -12.41 -5.97 -7.54
C ASN A 133 -11.08 -6.67 -7.74
N ALA A 134 -10.04 -5.94 -8.14
CA ALA A 134 -8.70 -6.49 -8.32
C ALA A 134 -8.03 -6.83 -6.97
N TYR A 135 -8.21 -5.98 -5.95
CA TYR A 135 -7.53 -6.13 -4.67
C TYR A 135 -8.29 -7.00 -3.67
N LEU A 136 -9.63 -7.08 -3.73
CA LEU A 136 -10.43 -7.80 -2.72
C LEU A 136 -10.00 -9.27 -2.51
N PRO A 137 -9.71 -10.08 -3.56
CA PRO A 137 -9.20 -11.44 -3.35
C PRO A 137 -7.83 -11.47 -2.66
N VAL A 138 -6.96 -10.50 -2.97
CA VAL A 138 -5.66 -10.33 -2.33
C VAL A 138 -5.84 -9.96 -0.86
N HIS A 139 -6.72 -9.00 -0.57
CA HIS A 139 -7.08 -8.58 0.79
C HIS A 139 -7.58 -9.76 1.63
N ASN A 140 -8.58 -10.49 1.13
CA ASN A 140 -9.19 -11.60 1.87
C ASN A 140 -8.17 -12.69 2.25
N ARG A 141 -7.16 -12.92 1.40
CA ARG A 141 -6.08 -13.87 1.69
C ARG A 141 -5.00 -13.30 2.61
N PHE A 142 -4.63 -12.01 2.45
CA PHE A 142 -3.41 -11.45 3.04
C PHE A 142 -3.64 -10.30 4.03
N PHE A 143 -4.88 -9.97 4.45
CA PHE A 143 -5.13 -8.85 5.35
C PHE A 143 -4.32 -8.92 6.66
N LYS A 144 -4.06 -10.12 7.19
CA LYS A 144 -3.24 -10.31 8.38
C LYS A 144 -1.79 -9.90 8.15
N VAL A 145 -1.21 -10.27 7.01
CA VAL A 145 0.16 -9.88 6.63
C VAL A 145 0.19 -8.38 6.35
N CYS A 146 -0.76 -7.87 5.57
CA CYS A 146 -0.90 -6.44 5.27
C CYS A 146 -0.97 -5.61 6.56
N SER A 147 -1.83 -5.95 7.51
CA SER A 147 -1.94 -5.25 8.80
C SER A 147 -0.69 -5.36 9.68
N GLN A 148 0.11 -6.42 9.56
CA GLN A 148 1.41 -6.51 10.23
C GLN A 148 2.47 -5.61 9.59
N LEU A 149 2.49 -5.51 8.25
CA LEU A 149 3.44 -4.69 7.50
C LEU A 149 3.12 -3.19 7.63
N TYR A 150 1.84 -2.84 7.62
CA TYR A 150 1.33 -1.47 7.63
C TYR A 150 0.72 -1.12 9.00
N HIS A 151 1.38 -1.54 10.08
CA HIS A 151 1.15 -1.07 11.46
C HIS A 151 -0.33 -1.06 11.95
N GLY A 152 -1.16 -1.93 11.36
CA GLY A 152 -2.61 -1.97 11.56
C GLY A 152 -3.06 -2.71 12.81
N ILE A 153 -2.14 -3.41 13.47
CA ILE A 153 -2.41 -4.13 14.71
C ILE A 153 -1.99 -3.24 15.88
N ILE A 154 -2.97 -2.62 16.54
CA ILE A 154 -2.73 -1.92 17.82
C ILE A 154 -2.41 -2.99 18.86
N ARG A 155 -1.13 -3.13 19.20
CA ARG A 155 -0.68 -3.95 20.33
C ARG A 155 -0.41 -3.04 21.52
N PRO A 156 -0.81 -3.41 22.74
CA PRO A 156 -0.35 -2.69 23.92
C PRO A 156 1.18 -2.75 23.94
N LEU A 157 1.81 -1.59 24.06
CA LEU A 157 3.26 -1.48 24.27
C LEU A 157 3.57 -2.27 25.55
N ARG A 158 4.26 -3.42 25.43
CA ARG A 158 4.87 -4.04 26.60
C ARG A 158 6.05 -3.16 26.99
N VAL A 159 5.86 -2.35 28.01
CA VAL A 159 6.99 -1.72 28.71
C VAL A 159 7.73 -2.87 29.40
N PRO A 160 9.03 -3.10 29.11
CA PRO A 160 9.82 -4.03 29.89
C PRO A 160 9.75 -3.63 31.37
N GLN A 161 9.40 -4.58 32.24
CA GLN A 161 9.56 -4.43 33.68
C GLN A 161 11.04 -4.54 34.04
#